data_AF-A0AA86UXA3-F1
#
_entry.id   AF-A0AA86UXA3-F1
#
_cell.length_a   1.000
_cell.length_b   1.000
_cell.length_c   1.000
_cell.angle_alpha   90.00
_cell.angle_beta   90.00
_cell.angle_gamma   90.00
#
_symmetry.space_group_name_H-M   'P 1'
#
loop_
_entity.id
_entity.type
_entity.pdbx_description
1 polymer ?
#
loop_
_entity_poly.entity_id
_entity_poly.type
_entity_poly.pdbx_seq_one_letter_code
_entity_poly.pdbx_strand_id
1 'polypeptide(L)'
;MILKLVKSELHYDQLRIKLDGGASWIFQSLIDVVLDSLQNQISEMLADILLVNFVQLLNDVFEDGRRQYNYTSNDVFLKDERYVDGVQIGNGFVSLMFSGYTYFGKNLTDEFLTKGTSQITFNKFNTEMQMAVKDEAFNNVFYIFHKYKDAFSTTQFKSMQHPILRFTNTGALVTMLVEVNGSQIQVELIGQIKLFNDLKEETGKISFKYIKYDIQQVEGIDTQLLQQQIEEYMNSISEMIGFQYNYTLMVDIRDFQAIYDANERVMRLIGDLPKEYLPF
;
A
#
# COMPACT_ATOMS: atom_id res chain seq x y z
N MET A 1 0.35 -17.48 0.92
CA MET A 1 0.99 -17.99 -0.32
C MET A 1 2.41 -18.35 0.05
N ILE A 2 2.84 -19.60 -0.18
CA ILE A 2 4.21 -20.01 0.16
C ILE A 2 5.09 -19.72 -1.05
N LEU A 3 5.90 -18.67 -0.99
CA LEU A 3 7.01 -18.50 -1.93
C LEU A 3 7.94 -19.70 -1.74
N LYS A 4 8.17 -20.48 -2.80
CA LYS A 4 9.04 -21.66 -2.76
C LYS A 4 10.36 -21.32 -3.43
N LEU A 5 11.39 -21.10 -2.63
CA LEU A 5 12.76 -21.05 -3.12
C LEU A 5 13.13 -22.46 -3.60
N VAL A 6 13.38 -22.62 -4.90
CA VAL A 6 13.59 -23.95 -5.52
C VAL A 6 15.04 -24.43 -5.36
N LYS A 7 15.98 -23.50 -5.17
CA LYS A 7 17.41 -23.79 -5.07
C LYS A 7 18.15 -22.65 -4.37
N SER A 8 19.12 -22.98 -3.54
CA SER A 8 20.17 -22.08 -3.04
C SER A 8 21.51 -22.78 -3.26
N GLU A 9 22.52 -22.03 -3.72
CA GLU A 9 23.87 -22.53 -3.91
C GLU A 9 24.80 -21.65 -3.07
N LEU A 10 25.63 -22.28 -2.25
CA LEU A 10 26.58 -21.59 -1.40
C LEU A 10 27.99 -21.89 -1.91
N HIS A 11 28.70 -20.84 -2.30
CA HIS A 11 30.06 -20.93 -2.82
C HIS A 11 31.04 -20.49 -1.73
N TYR A 12 32.02 -21.32 -1.41
CA TYR A 12 33.11 -20.98 -0.49
C TYR A 12 34.39 -20.66 -1.25
N ASP A 13 35.06 -19.58 -0.87
CA ASP A 13 36.40 -19.28 -1.38
C ASP A 13 37.48 -20.16 -0.71
N GLN A 14 37.38 -20.42 0.61
CA GLN A 14 38.28 -21.34 1.31
C GLN A 14 37.76 -21.83 2.67
N LEU A 15 37.90 -23.13 2.95
CA LEU A 15 37.76 -23.73 4.30
C LEU A 15 39.13 -24.28 4.73
N ARG A 16 39.62 -23.92 5.93
CA ARG A 16 40.94 -24.37 6.44
C ARG A 16 40.79 -25.16 7.74
N ILE A 17 41.33 -26.38 7.78
CA ILE A 17 41.50 -27.15 9.02
C ILE A 17 42.96 -27.05 9.45
N LYS A 18 43.19 -26.63 10.69
CA LYS A 18 44.52 -26.63 11.32
C LYS A 18 44.59 -27.78 12.32
N LEU A 19 45.53 -28.70 12.12
CA LEU A 19 45.84 -29.77 13.06
C LEU A 19 47.13 -29.42 13.82
N ASP A 20 47.08 -29.43 15.14
CA ASP A 20 48.27 -29.28 15.98
C ASP A 20 48.84 -30.68 16.30
N GLY A 21 49.99 -31.01 15.71
CA GLY A 21 50.67 -32.31 15.82
C GLY A 21 50.89 -32.96 14.45
N GLY A 22 52.14 -33.25 14.09
CA GLY A 22 52.60 -33.51 12.71
C GLY A 22 51.73 -34.42 11.84
N ALA A 23 51.55 -34.02 10.58
CA ALA A 23 50.66 -34.67 9.62
C ALA A 23 51.32 -35.90 8.94
N SER A 24 50.67 -37.06 9.05
CA SER A 24 50.91 -38.21 8.16
C SER A 24 49.95 -38.14 6.96
N TRP A 25 50.31 -38.74 5.81
CA TRP A 25 49.50 -38.76 4.58
C TRP A 25 48.07 -39.29 4.79
N ILE A 26 47.88 -40.19 5.77
CA ILE A 26 46.56 -40.69 6.20
C ILE A 26 45.69 -39.55 6.75
N PHE A 27 46.28 -38.60 7.48
CA PHE A 27 45.58 -37.41 7.97
C PHE A 27 45.19 -36.48 6.83
N GLN A 28 45.99 -36.38 5.77
CA GLN A 28 45.66 -35.52 4.64
C GLN A 28 44.43 -36.03 3.87
N SER A 29 44.37 -37.33 3.56
CA SER A 29 43.20 -37.93 2.92
C SER A 29 41.95 -37.89 3.82
N LEU A 30 42.12 -38.04 5.14
CA LEU A 30 41.03 -37.88 6.10
C LEU A 30 40.55 -36.41 6.17
N ILE A 31 41.48 -35.44 6.09
CA ILE A 31 41.16 -34.01 6.01
C ILE A 31 40.34 -33.72 4.76
N ASP A 32 40.71 -34.25 3.59
CA ASP A 32 39.97 -33.98 2.35
C ASP A 32 38.53 -34.52 2.41
N VAL A 33 38.33 -35.73 2.94
CA VAL A 33 36.99 -36.33 3.13
C VAL A 33 36.18 -35.55 4.17
N VAL A 34 36.80 -35.14 5.28
CA VAL A 34 36.15 -34.36 6.33
C VAL A 34 35.80 -32.95 5.84
N LEU A 35 36.68 -32.32 5.05
CA LEU A 35 36.44 -31.02 4.44
C LEU A 35 35.25 -31.06 3.49
N ASP A 36 35.20 -32.03 2.59
CA ASP A 36 34.10 -32.19 1.65
C ASP A 36 32.77 -32.46 2.39
N SER A 37 32.78 -33.35 3.39
CA SER A 37 31.61 -33.62 4.22
C SER A 37 31.15 -32.39 5.02
N LEU A 38 32.08 -31.61 5.58
CA LEU A 38 31.76 -30.40 6.33
C LEU A 38 31.23 -29.30 5.42
N GLN A 39 31.83 -29.10 4.24
CA GLN A 39 31.35 -28.13 3.27
C GLN A 39 29.93 -28.43 2.82
N ASN A 40 29.63 -29.70 2.51
CA ASN A 40 28.29 -30.11 2.12
C ASN A 40 27.28 -29.91 3.26
N GLN A 41 27.62 -30.32 4.50
CA GLN A 41 26.72 -30.15 5.66
C GLN A 41 26.50 -28.69 6.04
N ILE A 42 27.54 -27.85 6.02
CA ILE A 42 27.41 -26.42 6.32
C ILE A 42 26.59 -25.73 5.22
N SER A 43 26.80 -26.09 3.95
CA SER A 43 26.03 -25.56 2.84
C SER A 43 24.56 -25.92 2.96
N GLU A 44 24.23 -27.18 3.22
CA GLU A 44 22.85 -27.63 3.44
C GLU A 44 22.22 -26.91 4.64
N MET A 45 22.93 -26.82 5.77
CA MET A 45 22.41 -26.17 6.97
C MET A 45 22.19 -24.67 6.78
N LEU A 46 23.12 -23.94 6.15
CA LEU A 46 22.97 -22.51 5.87
C LEU A 46 21.91 -22.25 4.81
N ALA A 47 21.85 -23.08 3.76
CA ALA A 47 20.79 -23.05 2.77
C ALA A 47 19.42 -23.22 3.42
N ASP A 48 19.26 -24.20 4.31
CA ASP A 48 18.02 -24.46 5.03
C ASP A 48 17.66 -23.33 5.98
N ILE A 49 18.62 -22.79 6.75
CA ILE A 49 18.38 -21.65 7.65
C ILE A 49 17.97 -20.41 6.85
N LEU A 50 18.67 -20.10 5.76
CA LEU A 50 18.32 -18.98 4.89
C LEU A 50 16.95 -19.20 4.24
N LEU A 51 16.65 -20.43 3.81
CA LEU A 51 15.37 -20.77 3.20
C LEU A 51 14.22 -20.63 4.20
N VAL A 52 14.35 -21.20 5.40
CA VAL A 52 13.33 -21.11 6.45
C VAL A 52 13.13 -19.66 6.88
N ASN A 53 14.20 -18.93 7.17
CA ASN A 53 14.10 -17.55 7.67
C ASN A 53 13.61 -16.58 6.59
N PHE A 54 14.02 -16.73 5.33
CA PHE A 54 13.57 -15.87 4.24
C PHE A 54 12.11 -16.14 3.89
N VAL A 55 11.71 -17.41 3.81
CA VAL A 55 10.30 -17.78 3.59
C VAL A 55 9.44 -17.33 4.77
N GLN A 56 9.94 -17.44 6.00
CA GLN A 56 9.21 -16.99 7.19
C GLN A 56 9.10 -15.47 7.25
N LEU A 57 10.17 -14.71 6.96
CA LEU A 57 10.13 -13.25 6.86
C LEU A 57 9.12 -12.80 5.80
N LEU A 58 9.14 -13.44 4.62
CA LEU A 58 8.16 -13.16 3.57
C LEU A 58 6.75 -13.50 4.04
N ASN A 59 6.55 -14.67 4.64
CA ASN A 59 5.24 -15.05 5.17
C ASN A 59 4.76 -14.10 6.27
N ASP A 60 5.60 -13.65 7.19
CA ASP A 60 5.25 -12.70 8.25
C ASP A 60 4.86 -11.33 7.66
N VAL A 61 5.55 -10.89 6.60
CA VAL A 61 5.17 -9.71 5.82
C VAL A 61 3.83 -9.90 5.10
N PHE A 62 3.52 -11.13 4.66
CA PHE A 62 2.34 -11.44 3.83
C PHE A 62 1.12 -12.00 4.57
N GLU A 63 1.24 -12.54 5.78
CA GLU A 63 0.16 -13.16 6.55
C GLU A 63 -0.69 -12.15 7.33
N ASP A 64 -0.16 -10.98 7.67
CA ASP A 64 -0.92 -9.91 8.36
C ASP A 64 -1.85 -9.13 7.40
N GLY A 65 -2.40 -9.80 6.37
CA GLY A 65 -3.21 -9.21 5.29
C GLY A 65 -4.60 -8.72 5.71
N ARG A 66 -5.02 -8.91 6.97
CA ARG A 66 -6.24 -8.31 7.53
C ARG A 66 -5.86 -7.19 8.46
N ARG A 67 -5.57 -6.02 7.91
CA ARG A 67 -5.20 -4.83 8.66
C ARG A 67 -6.46 -4.04 9.02
N GLN A 68 -6.79 -3.98 10.31
CA GLN A 68 -7.87 -3.12 10.80
C GLN A 68 -7.38 -1.67 10.85
N TYR A 69 -8.08 -0.78 10.16
CA TYR A 69 -7.83 0.65 10.21
C TYR A 69 -9.02 1.34 10.85
N ASN A 70 -8.85 1.77 12.10
CA ASN A 70 -9.87 2.57 12.75
C ASN A 70 -9.80 4.00 12.19
N TYR A 71 -10.60 4.27 11.17
CA TYR A 71 -10.81 5.62 10.62
C TYR A 71 -11.52 6.54 11.63
N THR A 72 -12.35 5.98 12.52
CA THR A 72 -12.99 6.73 13.62
C THR A 72 -12.89 5.95 14.94
N SER A 73 -13.05 6.64 16.07
CA SER A 73 -12.96 6.03 17.41
C SER A 73 -14.17 5.18 17.80
N ASN A 74 -15.33 5.41 17.18
CA ASN A 74 -16.62 4.88 17.63
C ASN A 74 -17.16 3.77 16.70
N ASP A 75 -16.60 3.63 15.50
CA ASP A 75 -17.04 2.68 14.51
C ASP A 75 -15.86 1.93 13.89
N VAL A 76 -16.05 0.62 13.74
CA VAL A 76 -15.04 -0.24 13.14
C VAL A 76 -15.23 -0.22 11.63
N PHE A 77 -14.41 0.57 10.96
CA PHE A 77 -14.15 0.44 9.53
C PHE A 77 -12.90 -0.39 9.36
N LEU A 78 -12.85 -1.19 8.30
CA LEU A 78 -11.77 -2.15 8.09
C LEU A 78 -11.30 -2.03 6.66
N LYS A 79 -9.99 -2.13 6.44
CA LYS A 79 -9.42 -2.20 5.10
C LYS A 79 -8.97 -3.63 4.83
N ASP A 80 -9.40 -4.15 3.71
CA ASP A 80 -8.95 -5.40 3.16
C ASP A 80 -7.62 -5.17 2.44
N GLU A 81 -6.52 -5.52 3.09
CA GLU A 81 -5.20 -5.56 2.48
C GLU A 81 -4.78 -7.00 2.20
N ARG A 82 -5.75 -7.90 1.98
CA ARG A 82 -5.44 -9.25 1.53
C ARG A 82 -4.78 -9.18 0.18
N TYR A 83 -3.83 -10.07 0.03
CA TYR A 83 -3.19 -10.33 -1.23
C TYR A 83 -4.14 -11.02 -2.20
N VAL A 84 -4.25 -10.51 -3.43
CA VAL A 84 -5.30 -10.96 -4.37
C VAL A 84 -4.78 -11.68 -5.62
N ASP A 85 -3.51 -11.54 -6.00
CA ASP A 85 -3.09 -12.01 -7.33
C ASP A 85 -1.65 -12.52 -7.47
N GLY A 86 -1.03 -13.02 -6.40
CA GLY A 86 0.32 -13.60 -6.54
C GLY A 86 1.41 -12.57 -6.84
N VAL A 87 2.67 -13.03 -6.71
CA VAL A 87 3.82 -12.15 -6.92
C VAL A 87 4.01 -12.07 -8.42
N GLN A 88 3.87 -10.88 -8.98
CA GLN A 88 4.11 -10.66 -10.39
C GLN A 88 5.58 -10.28 -10.57
N ILE A 89 6.30 -11.11 -11.33
CA ILE A 89 7.70 -10.87 -11.67
C ILE A 89 7.73 -10.46 -13.14
N GLY A 90 8.10 -9.21 -13.40
CA GLY A 90 8.30 -8.69 -14.74
C GLY A 90 9.77 -8.46 -15.06
N ASN A 91 10.04 -7.96 -16.26
CA ASN A 91 11.40 -7.59 -16.63
C ASN A 91 11.82 -6.31 -15.89
N GLY A 92 12.62 -6.47 -14.82
CA GLY A 92 13.10 -5.35 -14.00
C GLY A 92 12.16 -4.91 -12.87
N PHE A 93 11.11 -5.69 -12.55
CA PHE A 93 10.28 -5.39 -11.39
C PHE A 93 9.68 -6.62 -10.72
N VAL A 94 9.37 -6.46 -9.44
CA VAL A 94 8.52 -7.38 -8.67
C VAL A 94 7.36 -6.56 -8.12
N SER A 95 6.12 -7.00 -8.35
CA SER A 95 4.93 -6.31 -7.87
C SER A 95 4.01 -7.21 -7.07
N LEU A 96 3.38 -6.60 -6.06
CA LEU A 96 2.45 -7.21 -5.13
C LEU A 96 1.10 -6.51 -5.27
N MET A 97 0.02 -7.28 -5.38
CA MET A 97 -1.34 -6.73 -5.51
C MET A 97 -2.17 -6.99 -4.26
N PHE A 98 -2.78 -5.93 -3.75
CA PHE A 98 -3.64 -5.96 -2.58
C PHE A 98 -5.05 -5.54 -2.96
N SER A 99 -6.04 -6.11 -2.26
CA SER A 99 -7.48 -5.85 -2.45
C SER A 99 -7.82 -4.36 -2.38
N GLY A 100 -7.40 -3.68 -1.31
CA GLY A 100 -7.58 -2.24 -1.12
C GLY A 100 -8.99 -1.82 -0.68
N TYR A 101 -9.94 -2.75 -0.56
CA TYR A 101 -11.33 -2.44 -0.20
C TYR A 101 -11.47 -1.99 1.25
N THR A 102 -12.38 -1.07 1.51
CA THR A 102 -12.87 -0.71 2.83
C THR A 102 -14.27 -1.29 3.03
N TYR A 103 -14.54 -1.76 4.24
CA TYR A 103 -15.83 -2.31 4.63
C TYR A 103 -16.22 -1.82 6.01
N PHE A 104 -17.52 -1.73 6.25
CA PHE A 104 -18.04 -1.46 7.57
C PHE A 104 -18.01 -2.76 8.37
N GLY A 105 -17.30 -2.81 9.50
CA GLY A 105 -17.06 -4.05 10.24
C GLY A 105 -18.32 -4.75 10.73
N LYS A 106 -19.45 -4.03 10.81
CA LYS A 106 -20.77 -4.58 11.17
C LYS A 106 -21.55 -5.13 9.96
N ASN A 107 -21.09 -4.91 8.72
CA ASN A 107 -21.75 -5.35 7.50
C ASN A 107 -20.72 -5.72 6.40
N LEU A 108 -20.42 -7.02 6.29
CA LEU A 108 -19.37 -7.54 5.40
C LEU A 108 -19.87 -7.91 4.00
N THR A 109 -21.13 -7.63 3.67
CA THR A 109 -21.79 -8.07 2.42
C THR A 109 -22.06 -6.90 1.45
N ASP A 110 -21.28 -5.84 1.52
CA ASP A 110 -21.49 -4.66 0.67
C ASP A 110 -21.28 -4.93 -0.82
N GLU A 111 -22.13 -4.31 -1.64
CA GLU A 111 -22.24 -4.50 -3.10
C GLU A 111 -20.94 -4.21 -3.86
N PHE A 112 -20.07 -3.35 -3.31
CA PHE A 112 -18.80 -2.96 -3.92
C PHE A 112 -17.79 -4.14 -4.00
N LEU A 113 -18.02 -5.23 -3.26
CA LEU A 113 -17.22 -6.46 -3.30
C LEU A 113 -17.50 -7.33 -4.55
N THR A 114 -18.58 -7.06 -5.27
CA THR A 114 -19.05 -7.94 -6.36
C THR A 114 -18.57 -7.53 -7.75
N LYS A 115 -18.06 -6.30 -7.90
CA LYS A 115 -17.45 -5.85 -9.16
C LYS A 115 -15.95 -6.10 -9.07
N GLY A 116 -15.43 -6.97 -9.92
CA GLY A 116 -13.97 -7.15 -10.02
C GLY A 116 -13.31 -5.81 -10.28
N THR A 117 -12.36 -5.43 -9.44
CA THR A 117 -11.53 -4.26 -9.68
C THR A 117 -10.63 -4.55 -10.86
N SER A 118 -10.42 -3.54 -11.69
CA SER A 118 -9.47 -3.66 -12.77
C SER A 118 -8.06 -3.71 -12.17
N GLN A 119 -7.24 -4.67 -12.56
CA GLN A 119 -5.87 -4.78 -12.04
C GLN A 119 -4.97 -3.64 -12.55
N ILE A 120 -3.91 -3.32 -11.81
CA ILE A 120 -2.84 -2.42 -12.26
C ILE A 120 -1.76 -3.27 -12.92
N THR A 121 -1.82 -3.42 -14.24
CA THR A 121 -0.99 -4.40 -14.97
C THR A 121 0.34 -3.86 -15.50
N PHE A 122 0.58 -2.55 -15.37
CA PHE A 122 1.77 -1.90 -15.93
C PHE A 122 2.57 -1.17 -14.85
N ASN A 123 3.87 -1.48 -14.80
CA ASN A 123 4.86 -0.66 -14.15
C ASN A 123 5.43 0.32 -15.19
N LYS A 124 5.36 1.62 -14.91
CA LYS A 124 5.69 2.69 -15.88
C LYS A 124 6.97 3.42 -15.57
N PHE A 125 7.49 3.25 -14.35
CA PHE A 125 8.60 4.04 -13.84
C PHE A 125 9.75 3.13 -13.46
N ASN A 126 10.95 3.53 -13.85
CA ASN A 126 12.19 2.86 -13.49
C ASN A 126 12.75 3.48 -12.21
N THR A 127 12.01 3.30 -11.11
CA THR A 127 12.40 3.70 -9.75
C THR A 127 12.48 2.46 -8.87
N GLU A 128 13.24 2.54 -7.77
CA GLU A 128 13.40 1.37 -6.89
C GLU A 128 12.09 0.93 -6.24
N MET A 129 11.19 1.88 -5.95
CA MET A 129 9.87 1.59 -5.42
C MET A 129 8.78 2.35 -6.17
N GLN A 130 7.65 1.66 -6.38
CA GLN A 130 6.42 2.25 -6.89
C GLN A 130 5.24 1.70 -6.09
N MET A 131 4.42 2.60 -5.53
CA MET A 131 3.11 2.28 -5.00
C MET A 131 2.05 2.79 -5.97
N ALA A 132 0.95 2.05 -6.15
CA ALA A 132 -0.08 2.43 -7.10
C ALA A 132 -1.48 2.13 -6.55
N VAL A 133 -2.40 3.08 -6.69
CA VAL A 133 -3.77 2.98 -6.18
C VAL A 133 -4.75 3.45 -7.26
N LYS A 134 -5.77 2.64 -7.54
CA LYS A 134 -6.87 3.04 -8.43
C LYS A 134 -7.87 3.95 -7.72
N ASP A 135 -8.50 4.83 -8.48
CA ASP A 135 -9.57 5.67 -7.95
C ASP A 135 -10.76 4.86 -7.40
N GLU A 136 -11.00 3.65 -7.93
CA GLU A 136 -11.95 2.66 -7.40
C GLU A 136 -11.78 2.43 -5.89
N ALA A 137 -10.54 2.43 -5.39
CA ALA A 137 -10.27 2.24 -3.96
C ALA A 137 -10.68 3.46 -3.11
N PHE A 138 -10.48 4.67 -3.63
CA PHE A 138 -10.96 5.91 -2.99
C PHE A 138 -12.48 6.00 -3.03
N ASN A 139 -13.08 5.69 -4.17
CA ASN A 139 -14.53 5.68 -4.37
C ASN A 139 -15.22 4.69 -3.45
N ASN A 140 -14.60 3.53 -3.21
CA ASN A 140 -15.10 2.56 -2.25
C ASN A 140 -15.13 3.14 -0.82
N VAL A 141 -14.08 3.85 -0.38
CA VAL A 141 -14.07 4.52 0.93
C VAL A 141 -15.22 5.53 1.01
N PHE A 142 -15.37 6.39 -0.01
CA PHE A 142 -16.44 7.39 -0.04
C PHE A 142 -17.82 6.76 -0.02
N TYR A 143 -18.04 5.67 -0.76
CA TYR A 143 -19.29 4.93 -0.73
C TYR A 143 -19.64 4.41 0.68
N ILE A 144 -18.69 3.76 1.36
CA ILE A 144 -18.90 3.19 2.70
C ILE A 144 -19.22 4.30 3.71
N PHE A 145 -18.48 5.41 3.69
CA PHE A 145 -18.72 6.52 4.61
C PHE A 145 -20.01 7.29 4.32
N HIS A 146 -20.39 7.42 3.05
CA HIS A 146 -21.69 7.98 2.69
C HIS A 146 -22.83 7.09 3.21
N LYS A 147 -22.78 5.78 2.93
CA LYS A 147 -23.84 4.84 3.28
C LYS A 147 -24.06 4.68 4.79
N TYR A 148 -22.98 4.58 5.57
CA TYR A 148 -23.07 4.25 7.00
C TYR A 148 -22.94 5.44 7.95
N LYS A 149 -22.49 6.60 7.45
CA LYS A 149 -22.28 7.79 8.29
C LYS A 149 -22.90 9.06 7.74
N ASP A 150 -23.44 9.05 6.52
CA ASP A 150 -23.84 10.26 5.80
C ASP A 150 -22.72 11.32 5.83
N ALA A 151 -21.47 10.85 5.72
CA ALA A 151 -20.27 11.61 6.10
C ALA A 151 -20.02 12.86 5.26
N PHE A 152 -20.75 13.04 4.15
CA PHE A 152 -20.57 14.16 3.21
C PHE A 152 -21.74 15.14 3.26
N SER A 153 -22.60 15.04 4.26
CA SER A 153 -23.75 15.92 4.46
C SER A 153 -23.54 16.78 5.71
N THR A 154 -24.01 18.02 5.66
CA THR A 154 -24.01 18.97 6.77
C THR A 154 -25.41 19.53 7.01
N THR A 155 -25.54 20.45 7.95
CA THR A 155 -26.78 21.24 8.12
C THR A 155 -27.00 22.25 7.00
N GLN A 156 -25.97 22.61 6.24
CA GLN A 156 -26.03 23.62 5.17
C GLN A 156 -26.31 22.99 3.79
N PHE A 157 -25.87 21.76 3.58
CA PHE A 157 -26.09 21.03 2.34
C PHE A 157 -26.14 19.53 2.60
N LYS A 158 -26.88 18.80 1.77
CA LYS A 158 -26.98 17.35 1.86
C LYS A 158 -26.38 16.69 0.64
N SER A 159 -25.49 15.72 0.81
CA SER A 159 -24.99 14.92 -0.31
C SER A 159 -26.06 13.94 -0.76
N MET A 160 -26.43 13.98 -2.03
CA MET A 160 -27.45 13.10 -2.62
C MET A 160 -26.86 11.75 -3.06
N GLN A 161 -25.56 11.73 -3.29
CA GLN A 161 -24.78 10.54 -3.62
C GLN A 161 -23.40 10.62 -2.96
N HIS A 162 -22.65 9.51 -2.93
CA HIS A 162 -21.26 9.54 -2.51
C HIS A 162 -20.42 10.35 -3.53
N PRO A 163 -19.40 11.10 -3.09
CA PRO A 163 -18.46 11.73 -3.99
C PRO A 163 -17.77 10.71 -4.90
N ILE A 164 -17.52 11.10 -6.15
CA ILE A 164 -16.83 10.27 -7.15
C ILE A 164 -15.51 10.93 -7.49
N LEU A 165 -14.42 10.25 -7.17
CA LEU A 165 -13.05 10.60 -7.53
C LEU A 165 -12.65 9.97 -8.86
N ARG A 166 -12.00 10.77 -9.69
CA ARG A 166 -11.28 10.34 -10.89
C ARG A 166 -9.91 11.00 -10.97
N PHE A 167 -8.87 10.20 -11.17
CA PHE A 167 -7.54 10.76 -11.45
C PHE A 167 -7.48 11.38 -12.84
N THR A 168 -6.90 12.57 -12.92
CA THR A 168 -6.62 13.33 -14.14
C THR A 168 -5.12 13.54 -14.27
N ASN A 169 -4.62 14.07 -15.38
CA ASN A 169 -3.18 14.31 -15.54
C ASN A 169 -2.59 15.32 -14.54
N THR A 170 -3.44 16.10 -13.87
CA THR A 170 -3.04 17.21 -12.99
C THR A 170 -3.45 17.02 -11.54
N GLY A 171 -4.13 15.92 -11.18
CA GLY A 171 -4.62 15.70 -9.83
C GLY A 171 -5.77 14.70 -9.75
N ALA A 172 -6.68 14.92 -8.82
CA ALA A 172 -7.89 14.13 -8.63
C ALA A 172 -9.13 15.02 -8.78
N LEU A 173 -9.98 14.78 -9.78
CA LEU A 173 -11.27 15.45 -9.87
C LEU A 173 -12.28 14.71 -8.99
N VAL A 174 -12.97 15.42 -8.12
CA VAL A 174 -14.08 14.89 -7.30
C VAL A 174 -15.37 15.58 -7.67
N THR A 175 -16.36 14.79 -8.07
CA THR A 175 -17.71 15.27 -8.40
C THR A 175 -18.68 14.82 -7.32
N MET A 176 -19.53 15.72 -6.85
CA MET A 176 -20.60 15.42 -5.90
C MET A 176 -21.90 16.12 -6.31
N LEU A 177 -23.04 15.48 -6.03
CA LEU A 177 -24.36 16.08 -6.20
C LEU A 177 -24.90 16.40 -4.82
N VAL A 178 -25.17 17.67 -4.56
CA VAL A 178 -25.70 18.15 -3.28
C VAL A 178 -27.06 18.80 -3.44
N GLU A 179 -27.88 18.71 -2.39
CA GLU A 179 -29.12 19.45 -2.24
C GLU A 179 -28.90 20.60 -1.25
N VAL A 180 -29.28 21.81 -1.68
CA VAL A 180 -29.27 23.02 -0.85
C VAL A 180 -30.60 23.72 -1.03
N ASN A 181 -31.33 23.94 0.06
CA ASN A 181 -32.64 24.60 0.05
C ASN A 181 -33.61 24.02 -1.00
N GLY A 182 -33.59 22.70 -1.20
CA GLY A 182 -34.44 21.99 -2.16
C GLY A 182 -33.99 22.07 -3.63
N SER A 183 -32.86 22.69 -3.93
CA SER A 183 -32.25 22.72 -5.26
C SER A 183 -31.06 21.77 -5.33
N GLN A 184 -30.94 21.03 -6.44
CA GLN A 184 -29.81 20.14 -6.70
C GLN A 184 -28.69 20.87 -7.44
N ILE A 185 -27.46 20.64 -7.01
CA ILE A 185 -26.26 21.34 -7.47
C ILE A 185 -25.17 20.31 -7.69
N GLN A 186 -24.53 20.38 -8.85
CA GLN A 186 -23.31 19.63 -9.11
C GLN A 186 -22.10 20.47 -8.67
N VAL A 187 -21.26 19.85 -7.85
CA VAL A 187 -20.04 20.45 -7.31
C VAL A 187 -18.85 19.63 -7.79
N GLU A 188 -17.84 20.34 -8.28
CA GLU A 188 -16.58 19.79 -8.76
C GLU A 188 -15.41 20.38 -8.00
N LEU A 189 -14.61 19.49 -7.42
CA LEU A 189 -13.42 19.80 -6.62
C LEU A 189 -12.19 19.24 -7.34
N ILE A 190 -11.12 20.02 -7.43
CA ILE A 190 -9.80 19.49 -7.78
C ILE A 190 -9.04 19.19 -6.50
N GLY A 191 -8.67 17.93 -6.33
CA GLY A 191 -7.81 17.45 -5.29
C GLY A 191 -6.34 17.37 -5.72
N GLN A 192 -5.44 17.81 -4.83
CA GLN A 192 -4.03 17.46 -4.83
C GLN A 192 -3.76 16.50 -3.68
N ILE A 193 -3.08 15.39 -3.96
CA ILE A 193 -2.74 14.43 -2.91
C ILE A 193 -1.65 15.03 -2.03
N LYS A 194 -1.85 14.99 -0.71
CA LYS A 194 -0.77 15.28 0.23
C LYS A 194 -0.46 14.05 1.06
N LEU A 195 0.83 13.74 1.13
CA LEU A 195 1.36 12.62 1.88
C LEU A 195 1.63 13.08 3.32
N PHE A 196 1.15 12.31 4.30
CA PHE A 196 1.40 12.56 5.73
C PHE A 196 1.76 11.26 6.42
N ASN A 197 2.88 11.25 7.15
CA ASN A 197 3.25 10.12 8.00
C ASN A 197 2.48 10.22 9.33
N ASP A 198 1.54 9.31 9.60
CA ASP A 198 0.98 9.12 10.95
C ASP A 198 1.82 8.05 11.67
N LEU A 199 2.92 8.50 12.29
CA LEU A 199 3.81 7.66 13.10
C LEU A 199 3.18 7.48 14.49
N LYS A 200 2.45 6.38 14.69
CA LYS A 200 2.12 5.93 16.06
C LYS A 200 3.25 5.03 16.56
N GLU A 201 4.10 5.60 17.40
CA GLU A 201 5.35 5.01 17.91
C GLU A 201 5.20 3.64 18.60
N GLU A 202 3.99 3.22 18.98
CA GLU A 202 3.79 2.01 19.80
C GLU A 202 3.66 0.68 19.03
N THR A 203 3.54 0.68 17.68
CA THR A 203 3.33 -0.59 16.93
C THR A 203 4.09 -0.74 15.61
N GLY A 204 4.97 0.20 15.24
CA GLY A 204 5.80 0.06 14.03
C GLY A 204 5.01 0.01 12.72
N LYS A 205 3.81 0.60 12.68
CA LYS A 205 2.94 0.68 11.50
C LYS A 205 2.77 2.13 11.11
N ILE A 206 2.88 2.42 9.83
CA ILE A 206 2.72 3.78 9.31
C ILE A 206 1.65 3.78 8.21
N SER A 207 0.70 4.70 8.37
CA SER A 207 -0.51 4.79 7.55
C SER A 207 -0.69 6.21 7.01
N PHE A 208 -0.88 6.34 5.71
CA PHE A 208 -1.15 7.62 5.01
C PHE A 208 -2.61 7.97 4.99
N LYS A 209 -3.01 9.24 4.84
CA LYS A 209 -4.42 9.60 5.07
C LYS A 209 -5.08 10.63 4.16
N TYR A 210 -4.47 11.24 3.13
CA TYR A 210 -5.06 12.52 2.69
C TYR A 210 -5.01 12.93 1.20
N ILE A 211 -6.09 13.60 0.76
CA ILE A 211 -6.20 14.39 -0.47
C ILE A 211 -6.68 15.79 -0.08
N LYS A 212 -5.91 16.85 -0.39
CA LYS A 212 -6.40 18.24 -0.24
C LYS A 212 -7.30 18.56 -1.43
N TYR A 213 -8.47 19.11 -1.21
CA TYR A 213 -9.36 19.62 -2.25
C TYR A 213 -9.34 21.15 -2.31
N ASP A 214 -9.40 21.67 -3.54
CA ASP A 214 -9.68 23.06 -3.90
C ASP A 214 -10.91 23.06 -4.83
N ILE A 215 -11.87 23.97 -4.68
CA ILE A 215 -13.04 24.02 -5.58
C ILE A 215 -12.64 24.44 -6.99
N GLN A 216 -13.12 23.70 -7.99
CA GLN A 216 -12.97 24.07 -9.39
C GLN A 216 -14.23 24.74 -9.95
N GLN A 217 -15.40 24.16 -9.68
CA GLN A 217 -16.66 24.63 -10.27
C GLN A 217 -17.86 24.23 -9.42
N VAL A 218 -18.82 25.15 -9.30
CA VAL A 218 -20.15 24.89 -8.73
C VAL A 218 -21.17 25.49 -9.68
N GLU A 219 -21.98 24.65 -10.33
CA GLU A 219 -23.05 25.11 -11.21
C GLU A 219 -24.37 25.16 -10.47
N GLY A 220 -25.05 26.32 -10.49
CA GLY A 220 -26.43 26.45 -10.02
C GLY A 220 -26.62 27.17 -8.68
N ILE A 221 -25.55 27.52 -7.95
CA ILE A 221 -25.62 28.47 -6.82
C ILE A 221 -24.44 29.44 -6.82
N ASP A 222 -24.75 30.73 -6.87
CA ASP A 222 -23.83 31.86 -6.85
C ASP A 222 -23.60 32.38 -5.41
N THR A 223 -23.27 31.49 -4.48
CA THR A 223 -22.89 31.89 -3.11
C THR A 223 -21.48 31.39 -2.80
N GLN A 224 -20.52 32.29 -2.93
CA GLN A 224 -19.10 32.06 -2.57
C GLN A 224 -18.93 31.46 -1.17
N LEU A 225 -19.84 31.78 -0.24
CA LEU A 225 -19.88 31.22 1.12
C LEU A 225 -20.18 29.70 1.13
N LEU A 226 -21.16 29.23 0.34
CA LEU A 226 -21.50 27.81 0.25
C LEU A 226 -20.34 27.03 -0.37
N GLN A 227 -19.70 27.61 -1.38
CA GLN A 227 -18.50 27.03 -1.99
C GLN A 227 -17.42 26.84 -0.91
N GLN A 228 -17.03 27.89 -0.19
CA GLN A 228 -16.03 27.77 0.89
C GLN A 228 -16.41 26.73 1.95
N GLN A 229 -17.69 26.69 2.36
CA GLN A 229 -18.16 25.70 3.33
C GLN A 229 -18.03 24.26 2.83
N ILE A 230 -18.33 24.00 1.55
CA ILE A 230 -18.17 22.66 0.96
C ILE A 230 -16.67 22.31 0.89
N GLU A 231 -15.82 23.23 0.45
CA GLU A 231 -14.37 23.00 0.38
C GLU A 231 -13.77 22.67 1.75
N GLU A 232 -14.04 23.50 2.75
CA GLU A 232 -13.54 23.33 4.12
C GLU A 232 -14.02 22.00 4.71
N TYR A 233 -15.29 21.66 4.50
CA TYR A 233 -15.86 20.41 5.01
C TYR A 233 -15.25 19.20 4.31
N MET A 234 -15.10 19.23 2.99
CA MET A 234 -14.48 18.13 2.23
C MET A 234 -13.01 17.94 2.60
N ASN A 235 -12.28 19.04 2.82
CA ASN A 235 -10.93 18.99 3.38
C ASN A 235 -10.92 18.36 4.77
N SER A 236 -11.80 18.78 5.68
CA SER A 236 -11.88 18.20 7.03
C SER A 236 -12.22 16.70 7.01
N ILE A 237 -13.19 16.27 6.20
CA ILE A 237 -13.53 14.85 6.05
C ILE A 237 -12.35 14.07 5.51
N SER A 238 -11.64 14.60 4.52
CA SER A 238 -10.53 13.89 3.89
C SER A 238 -9.37 13.62 4.85
N GLU A 239 -9.18 14.45 5.90
CA GLU A 239 -8.24 14.15 7.00
C GLU A 239 -8.71 12.98 7.86
N MET A 240 -10.02 12.82 8.02
CA MET A 240 -10.60 11.76 8.84
C MET A 240 -10.68 10.42 8.09
N ILE A 241 -11.03 10.44 6.81
CA ILE A 241 -11.41 9.23 6.06
C ILE A 241 -10.47 8.88 4.91
N GLY A 242 -9.42 9.66 4.63
CA GLY A 242 -8.65 9.43 3.41
C GLY A 242 -7.89 8.10 3.40
N PHE A 243 -7.57 7.66 2.18
CA PHE A 243 -7.11 6.29 1.92
C PHE A 243 -5.79 5.98 2.64
N GLN A 244 -5.81 4.91 3.43
CA GLN A 244 -4.66 4.47 4.21
C GLN A 244 -3.92 3.32 3.56
N TYR A 245 -2.60 3.38 3.52
CA TYR A 245 -1.74 2.29 3.06
C TYR A 245 -0.68 2.02 4.11
N ASN A 246 -0.45 0.75 4.41
CA ASN A 246 0.61 0.33 5.31
C ASN A 246 1.92 0.18 4.58
N TYR A 247 2.94 0.91 5.02
CA TYR A 247 4.32 0.71 4.58
C TYR A 247 5.22 0.32 5.77
N THR A 248 6.39 -0.22 5.47
CA THR A 248 7.36 -0.65 6.48
C THR A 248 8.18 0.53 6.97
N LEU A 249 8.75 0.44 8.17
CA LEU A 249 9.56 1.49 8.82
C LEU A 249 10.82 1.94 8.03
N MET A 250 11.10 1.35 6.86
CA MET A 250 12.36 1.54 6.12
C MET A 250 12.26 2.56 4.97
N VAL A 251 11.12 3.22 4.75
CA VAL A 251 10.94 4.14 3.61
C VAL A 251 10.19 5.39 4.03
N ASP A 252 10.79 6.58 3.92
CA ASP A 252 10.02 7.82 4.08
C ASP A 252 9.34 8.20 2.76
N ILE A 253 8.03 7.98 2.65
CA ILE A 253 7.35 8.28 1.38
C ILE A 253 7.21 9.79 1.12
N ARG A 254 7.54 10.66 2.08
CA ARG A 254 7.52 12.11 1.83
C ARG A 254 8.48 12.50 0.71
N ASP A 255 9.49 11.67 0.47
CA ASP A 255 10.43 11.81 -0.64
C ASP A 255 9.89 11.28 -1.98
N PHE A 256 8.70 10.65 -1.97
CA PHE A 256 8.09 10.08 -3.16
C PHE A 256 7.28 11.13 -3.90
N GLN A 257 7.39 11.09 -5.22
CA GLN A 257 6.60 11.93 -6.11
C GLN A 257 5.27 11.25 -6.43
N ALA A 258 4.17 11.98 -6.24
CA ALA A 258 2.86 11.57 -6.73
C ALA A 258 2.74 11.89 -8.23
N ILE A 259 2.40 10.87 -9.02
CA ILE A 259 2.10 10.97 -10.45
C ILE A 259 0.71 10.41 -10.71
N TYR A 260 -0.05 11.11 -11.53
CA TYR A 260 -1.40 10.73 -11.89
C TYR A 260 -1.44 10.20 -13.32
N ASP A 261 -2.05 9.04 -13.49
CA ASP A 261 -2.30 8.41 -14.77
C ASP A 261 -3.79 8.41 -15.06
N ALA A 262 -4.24 9.39 -15.85
CA ALA A 262 -5.65 9.53 -16.20
C ALA A 262 -6.18 8.36 -17.04
N ASN A 263 -5.32 7.73 -17.84
CA ASN A 263 -5.73 6.65 -18.75
C ASN A 263 -6.03 5.37 -17.96
N GLU A 264 -5.19 5.05 -16.99
CA GLU A 264 -5.38 3.89 -16.13
C GLU A 264 -6.22 4.19 -14.88
N ARG A 265 -6.51 5.48 -14.64
CA ARG A 265 -7.19 5.98 -13.44
C ARG A 265 -6.46 5.55 -12.17
N VAL A 266 -5.13 5.72 -12.20
CA VAL A 266 -4.22 5.31 -11.14
C VAL A 266 -3.43 6.51 -10.65
N MET A 267 -3.26 6.61 -9.35
CA MET A 267 -2.23 7.43 -8.74
C MET A 267 -1.05 6.55 -8.36
N ARG A 268 0.15 7.03 -8.67
CA ARG A 268 1.42 6.34 -8.43
C ARG A 268 2.28 7.19 -7.53
N LEU A 269 2.83 6.60 -6.49
CA LEU A 269 3.89 7.20 -5.69
C LEU A 269 5.17 6.52 -6.12
N ILE A 270 6.10 7.29 -6.67
CA ILE A 270 7.39 6.78 -7.16
C ILE A 270 8.52 7.42 -6.38
N GLY A 271 9.53 6.63 -6.07
CA GLY A 271 10.70 7.10 -5.32
C GLY A 271 11.78 6.03 -5.28
N ASP A 272 12.99 6.48 -5.02
CA ASP A 272 14.13 5.62 -4.75
C ASP A 272 14.29 5.48 -3.23
N LEU A 273 14.79 4.34 -2.78
CA LEU A 273 15.06 4.14 -1.36
C LEU A 273 16.24 5.03 -0.97
N PRO A 274 16.17 5.78 0.13
CA PRO A 274 17.33 6.52 0.59
C PRO A 274 18.47 5.54 0.89
N LYS A 275 19.69 5.88 0.44
CA LYS A 275 20.87 5.00 0.56
C LYS A 275 21.15 4.50 1.98
N GLU A 276 20.65 5.22 2.98
CA GLU A 276 20.78 4.92 4.41
C GLU A 276 19.96 3.69 4.84
N TYR A 277 19.00 3.25 4.03
CA TYR A 277 18.13 2.09 4.29
C TYR A 277 18.55 0.82 3.54
N LEU A 278 19.62 0.87 2.75
CA LEU A 278 20.18 -0.31 2.11
C LEU A 278 21.08 -1.05 3.13
N PRO A 279 20.81 -2.33 3.43
CA PRO A 279 21.75 -3.13 4.19
C PRO A 279 22.95 -3.39 3.27
N PHE A 280 24.02 -2.61 3.49
CA PHE A 280 25.39 -2.73 2.96
C PHE A 280 25.64 -3.69 1.80
#